data_AF-A0A914IFV2-F1
#
_entry.id   AF-A0A914IFV2-F1
#
_cell.length_a   1.000
_cell.length_b   1.000
_cell.length_c   1.000
_cell.angle_alpha   90.00
_cell.angle_beta   90.00
_cell.angle_gamma   90.00
#
_symmetry.space_group_name_H-M   'P 1'
#
loop_
_entity.id
_entity.type
_entity.pdbx_description
1 polymer ?
#
loop_
_entity_poly.entity_id
_entity_poly.type
_entity_poly.pdbx_seq_one_letter_code
_entity_poly.pdbx_strand_id
1 'polypeptide(L)'
;MSDIATGLFGLHGLSTCKMICIIALLLLPVTFCKSPADFQWAVVTAMVTTTLSVVLIFVGTASDHEVCGAVAEIPGFDMGSFVLSLGTFMFSFGGHGVFPTIQHDMKDPQRFTAASVLAFSIVLLLYIPITVLGYVTYGNSLQDSIINSIQSTWIQQAANFFIAIHCILTLTIVINPLNQEVEHKFKLPHGFGIQRVAYRSGMMAFIVFSTLSFPKFGPIL
;
A
#
# COMPACT_ATOMS: atom_id res chain seq x y z
N MET A 1 7.18 -9.61 4.03
CA MET A 1 6.12 -10.50 3.48
C MET A 1 6.50 -11.97 3.50
N SER A 2 7.74 -12.36 3.19
CA SER A 2 8.23 -13.74 3.36
C SER A 2 7.97 -14.27 4.77
N ASP A 3 8.25 -13.47 5.80
CA ASP A 3 8.10 -13.84 7.21
C ASP A 3 6.64 -13.97 7.68
N ILE A 4 5.72 -13.28 6.99
CA ILE A 4 4.26 -13.39 7.21
C ILE A 4 3.76 -14.73 6.68
N ALA A 5 4.22 -15.15 5.49
CA ALA A 5 3.82 -16.39 4.87
C ALA A 5 4.35 -17.63 5.62
N THR A 6 5.57 -17.55 6.13
CA THR A 6 6.14 -18.60 6.99
C THR A 6 5.48 -18.66 8.36
N GLY A 7 5.21 -17.51 9.01
CA GLY A 7 4.63 -17.48 10.35
C GLY A 7 3.12 -17.75 10.43
N LEU A 8 2.33 -17.21 9.50
CA LEU A 8 0.86 -17.25 9.57
C LEU A 8 0.23 -18.38 8.73
N PHE A 9 0.84 -18.73 7.59
CA PHE A 9 0.28 -19.71 6.65
C PHE A 9 1.01 -21.06 6.67
N GLY A 10 2.06 -21.23 7.49
CA GLY A 10 2.83 -22.48 7.58
C GLY A 10 3.52 -22.85 6.26
N LEU A 11 3.71 -21.89 5.36
CA LEU A 11 4.28 -22.09 4.03
C LEU A 11 5.81 -22.13 4.09
N HIS A 12 6.36 -23.17 4.71
CA HIS A 12 7.79 -23.43 4.69
C HIS A 12 8.27 -23.69 3.25
N GLY A 13 9.14 -22.81 2.73
CA GLY A 13 9.88 -23.04 1.48
C GLY A 13 9.28 -22.46 0.19
N LEU A 14 8.24 -21.61 0.25
CA LEU A 14 7.78 -20.89 -0.94
C LEU A 14 8.65 -19.65 -1.22
N SER A 15 9.29 -19.63 -2.39
CA SER A 15 9.99 -18.44 -2.91
C SER A 15 9.04 -17.24 -3.03
N THR A 16 9.51 -16.03 -2.73
CA THR A 16 8.77 -14.76 -2.85
C THR A 16 8.03 -14.62 -4.18
N CYS A 17 8.61 -15.12 -5.28
CA CYS A 17 7.97 -15.11 -6.60
C CYS A 17 6.68 -15.93 -6.65
N LYS A 18 6.66 -17.11 -6.01
CA LYS A 18 5.47 -17.98 -5.97
C LYS A 18 4.34 -17.34 -5.18
N MET A 19 4.67 -16.65 -4.08
CA MET A 19 3.69 -15.94 -3.26
C MET A 19 3.02 -14.80 -4.04
N ILE A 20 3.81 -14.01 -4.80
CA ILE A 20 3.27 -12.95 -5.66
C ILE A 20 2.28 -13.53 -6.68
N CYS A 21 2.63 -14.65 -7.34
CA CYS A 21 1.74 -15.31 -8.28
C CYS A 21 0.45 -15.83 -7.62
N ILE A 22 0.54 -16.41 -6.41
CA ILE A 22 -0.63 -16.90 -5.67
C ILE A 22 -1.57 -15.74 -5.31
N ILE A 23 -1.04 -14.65 -4.78
CA ILE A 23 -1.85 -13.47 -4.42
C ILE A 23 -2.52 -12.89 -5.67
N ALA A 24 -1.79 -12.78 -6.79
CA ALA A 24 -2.34 -12.28 -8.05
C ALA A 24 -3.47 -13.18 -8.59
N LEU A 25 -3.32 -14.51 -8.51
CA LEU A 25 -4.36 -15.46 -8.91
C LEU A 25 -5.61 -15.36 -8.03
N LEU A 26 -5.44 -15.15 -6.72
CA LEU A 26 -6.54 -14.97 -5.79
C LEU A 26 -7.26 -13.64 -6.00
N LEU A 27 -6.54 -12.58 -6.36
CA LEU A 27 -7.10 -11.26 -6.62
C LEU A 27 -7.76 -11.15 -7.99
N LEU A 28 -7.29 -11.89 -8.99
CA LEU A 28 -7.81 -11.89 -10.35
C LEU A 28 -9.36 -11.99 -10.43
N PRO A 29 -10.04 -12.97 -9.79
CA PRO A 29 -11.51 -13.04 -9.82
C PRO A 29 -12.17 -11.79 -9.22
N VAL A 30 -11.57 -11.20 -8.18
CA VAL A 30 -12.07 -9.98 -7.53
C VAL A 30 -11.97 -8.79 -8.50
N THR A 31 -10.92 -8.74 -9.34
CA THR A 31 -10.78 -7.68 -10.34
C THR A 31 -11.82 -7.72 -11.46
N PHE A 32 -12.57 -8.81 -11.61
CA PHE A 32 -13.64 -8.92 -12.61
C PHE A 32 -14.97 -8.32 -12.14
N CYS A 33 -15.13 -8.07 -10.84
CA CYS A 33 -16.32 -7.46 -10.28
C CYS A 33 -16.49 -5.99 -10.73
N LYS A 34 -17.74 -5.53 -10.80
CA LYS A 34 -18.12 -4.20 -11.26
C LYS A 34 -17.99 -3.19 -10.11
N SER A 35 -17.13 -2.20 -10.31
CA SER A 35 -17.06 -0.88 -9.65
C SER A 35 -16.88 -0.79 -8.12
N PRO A 36 -16.02 0.10 -7.61
CA PRO A 36 -15.80 0.37 -6.18
C PRO A 36 -17.05 0.73 -5.36
N ALA A 37 -18.11 1.24 -6.00
CA ALA A 37 -19.38 1.54 -5.35
C ALA A 37 -20.01 0.32 -4.64
N ASP A 38 -19.78 -0.90 -5.14
CA ASP A 38 -20.27 -2.14 -4.52
C ASP A 38 -19.32 -2.68 -3.42
N PHE A 39 -18.18 -2.01 -3.20
CA PHE A 39 -17.09 -2.43 -2.31
C PHE A 39 -16.88 -1.51 -1.09
N GLN A 40 -17.92 -0.78 -0.65
CA GLN A 40 -17.83 0.10 0.51
C GLN A 40 -17.28 -0.61 1.75
N TRP A 41 -17.62 -1.89 1.95
CA TRP A 41 -17.09 -2.72 3.03
C TRP A 41 -15.57 -2.95 2.90
N ALA A 42 -15.04 -3.09 1.69
CA ALA A 42 -13.61 -3.28 1.44
C ALA A 42 -12.83 -2.00 1.75
N VAL A 43 -13.38 -0.83 1.41
CA VAL A 43 -12.80 0.47 1.77
C VAL A 43 -12.75 0.64 3.28
N VAL A 44 -13.87 0.39 3.97
CA VAL A 44 -13.92 0.49 5.45
C VAL A 44 -12.94 -0.48 6.10
N THR A 45 -12.88 -1.73 5.62
CA THR A 45 -11.94 -2.73 6.13
C THR A 45 -10.50 -2.29 5.91
N ALA A 46 -10.17 -1.77 4.72
CA ALA A 46 -8.83 -1.28 4.41
C ALA A 46 -8.41 -0.11 5.30
N MET A 47 -9.33 0.79 5.64
CA MET A 47 -9.07 1.89 6.58
C MET A 47 -8.83 1.38 8.00
N VAL A 48 -9.67 0.45 8.49
CA VAL A 48 -9.50 -0.15 9.82
C VAL A 48 -8.16 -0.86 9.93
N THR A 49 -7.77 -1.66 8.93
CA THR A 49 -6.48 -2.34 8.97
C THR A 49 -5.30 -1.37 8.90
N THR A 50 -5.37 -0.29 8.10
CA THR A 50 -4.35 0.77 8.13
C THR A 50 -4.24 1.40 9.52
N THR A 51 -5.36 1.80 10.12
CA THR A 51 -5.34 2.43 11.45
C THR A 51 -4.75 1.49 12.50
N LEU A 52 -5.15 0.21 12.50
CA LEU A 52 -4.59 -0.78 13.42
C LEU A 52 -3.08 -0.96 13.21
N SER A 53 -2.62 -1.06 11.96
CA SER A 53 -1.19 -1.14 11.68
C SER A 53 -0.43 0.09 12.15
N VAL A 54 -0.97 1.29 11.90
CA VAL A 54 -0.35 2.56 12.31
C VAL A 54 -0.22 2.63 13.83
N VAL A 55 -1.27 2.26 14.56
CA VAL A 55 -1.24 2.22 16.03
C VAL A 55 -0.17 1.23 16.53
N LEU A 56 -0.09 0.04 15.94
CA LEU A 56 0.93 -0.95 16.29
C LEU A 56 2.35 -0.45 16.01
N ILE A 57 2.57 0.20 14.85
CA ILE A 57 3.87 0.79 14.51
C ILE A 57 4.24 1.88 15.51
N PHE A 58 3.29 2.74 15.86
CA PHE A 58 3.51 3.81 16.84
C PHE A 58 3.87 3.25 18.21
N VAL A 59 3.10 2.27 18.72
CA VAL A 59 3.35 1.64 20.02
C VAL A 59 4.69 0.90 20.03
N GLY A 60 5.00 0.13 18.98
CA GLY A 60 6.27 -0.59 18.89
C GLY A 60 7.48 0.34 18.80
N THR A 61 7.36 1.43 18.05
CA THR A 61 8.45 2.42 17.97
C THR A 61 8.60 3.18 19.29
N ALA A 62 7.50 3.54 19.95
CA ALA A 62 7.54 4.21 21.25
C ALA A 62 8.16 3.32 22.33
N SER A 63 7.89 2.01 22.32
CA SER A 63 8.52 1.08 23.27
C SER A 63 10.03 0.93 23.04
N ASP A 64 10.47 1.04 21.79
CA ASP A 64 11.88 0.87 21.43
C ASP A 64 12.70 2.15 21.70
N HIS A 65 12.04 3.31 21.82
CA HIS A 65 12.69 4.61 22.01
C HIS A 65 13.63 4.67 23.23
N GLU A 66 13.28 4.05 24.36
CA GLU A 66 14.12 4.08 25.56
C GLU A 66 15.47 3.39 25.37
N VAL A 67 15.53 2.37 24.52
CA VAL A 67 16.73 1.55 24.30
C VAL A 67 17.46 1.99 23.03
N CYS A 68 16.73 2.08 21.91
CA CYS A 68 17.30 2.40 20.60
C CYS A 68 17.61 3.90 20.46
N GLY A 69 16.78 4.77 21.03
CA GLY A 69 16.97 6.23 20.93
C GLY A 69 18.26 6.72 21.60
N ALA A 70 18.75 6.02 22.63
CA ALA A 70 20.00 6.37 23.32
C ALA A 70 21.26 6.13 22.47
N VAL A 71 21.19 5.23 21.49
CA VAL A 71 22.30 4.85 20.60
C VAL A 71 22.06 5.26 19.14
N ALA A 72 20.93 5.91 18.86
CA ALA A 72 20.56 6.34 17.52
C ALA A 72 21.48 7.47 17.03
N GLU A 73 22.20 7.22 15.94
CA GLU A 73 22.99 8.26 15.26
C GLU A 73 22.15 8.90 14.16
N ILE A 74 21.99 10.21 14.24
CA ILE A 74 21.27 11.00 13.23
C ILE A 74 22.23 11.29 12.07
N PRO A 75 22.01 10.73 10.86
CA PRO A 75 22.89 10.99 9.73
C PRO A 75 22.84 12.46 9.33
N GLY A 76 23.98 12.99 8.87
CA GLY A 76 24.06 14.34 8.32
C GLY A 76 23.26 14.50 7.03
N PHE A 77 23.08 15.76 6.60
CA PHE A 77 22.38 16.05 5.36
C PHE A 77 23.15 15.55 4.14
N ASP A 78 22.50 14.74 3.31
CA ASP A 78 22.99 14.28 2.03
C ASP A 78 21.99 14.63 0.92
N MET A 79 22.49 15.25 -0.16
CA MET A 79 21.65 15.71 -1.27
C MET A 79 21.03 14.52 -2.04
N GLY A 80 21.75 13.41 -2.18
CA GLY A 80 21.22 12.23 -2.87
C GLY A 80 20.02 11.63 -2.15
N SER A 81 20.17 11.44 -0.84
CA SER A 81 19.11 10.95 0.06
C SER A 81 17.93 11.92 0.15
N PHE A 82 18.19 13.23 0.11
CA PHE A 82 17.13 14.24 0.03
C PHE A 82 16.30 14.12 -1.24
N VAL A 83 16.93 14.00 -2.42
CA VAL A 83 16.20 13.85 -3.69
C VAL A 83 15.40 12.55 -3.73
N LEU A 84 15.96 11.45 -3.23
CA LEU A 84 15.26 10.17 -3.17
C LEU A 84 14.04 10.24 -2.23
N SER A 85 14.21 10.78 -1.02
CA SER A 85 13.11 10.93 -0.06
C SER A 85 12.01 11.87 -0.57
N LEU A 86 12.36 12.90 -1.35
CA LEU A 86 11.38 13.75 -2.03
C LEU A 86 10.54 12.96 -3.04
N GLY A 87 11.17 12.05 -3.81
CA GLY A 87 10.48 11.14 -4.73
C GLY A 87 9.46 10.28 -4.00
N THR A 88 9.91 9.57 -2.96
CA THR A 88 9.05 8.70 -2.15
C THR A 88 7.91 9.48 -1.48
N PHE A 89 8.19 10.71 -1.02
CA PHE A 89 7.16 11.60 -0.48
C PHE A 89 6.13 11.97 -1.55
N MET A 90 6.56 12.44 -2.73
CA MET A 90 5.65 12.77 -3.83
C MET A 90 4.82 11.57 -4.29
N PHE A 91 5.41 10.39 -4.39
CA PHE A 91 4.70 9.16 -4.75
C PHE A 91 3.60 8.83 -3.73
N SER A 92 3.85 9.03 -2.44
CA SER A 92 2.90 8.74 -1.36
C SER A 92 1.63 9.61 -1.41
N PHE A 93 1.69 10.77 -2.06
CA PHE A 93 0.52 11.65 -2.28
C PHE A 93 -0.08 11.50 -3.68
N GLY A 94 0.39 10.53 -4.47
CA GLY A 94 -0.14 10.21 -5.79
C GLY A 94 -1.50 9.53 -5.73
N GLY A 95 -2.50 10.09 -6.41
CA GLY A 95 -3.83 9.49 -6.50
C GLY A 95 -4.68 9.96 -7.69
N HIS A 96 -4.12 10.80 -8.56
CA HIS A 96 -4.90 11.52 -9.58
C HIS A 96 -5.66 10.62 -10.55
N GLY A 97 -5.16 9.40 -10.82
CA GLY A 97 -5.82 8.45 -11.70
C GLY A 97 -7.13 7.88 -11.15
N VAL A 98 -7.35 7.93 -9.83
CA VAL A 98 -8.59 7.42 -9.21
C VAL A 98 -9.57 8.54 -8.86
N PHE A 99 -9.13 9.79 -8.87
CA PHE A 99 -9.95 10.95 -8.45
C PHE A 99 -11.21 11.15 -9.28
N PRO A 100 -11.21 11.05 -10.62
CA PRO A 100 -12.44 11.20 -11.40
C PRO A 100 -13.49 10.15 -11.04
N THR A 101 -13.07 8.89 -10.85
CA THR A 101 -13.97 7.80 -10.45
C THR A 101 -14.52 8.04 -9.05
N ILE A 102 -13.68 8.42 -8.09
CA ILE A 102 -14.12 8.74 -6.72
C ILE A 102 -15.12 9.91 -6.75
N GLN A 103 -14.81 10.99 -7.46
CA GLN A 103 -15.68 12.17 -7.56
C GLN A 103 -17.03 11.82 -8.21
N HIS A 104 -17.02 10.99 -9.25
CA HIS A 104 -18.22 10.50 -9.91
C HIS A 104 -19.09 9.63 -8.99
N ASP A 105 -18.46 8.82 -8.14
CA ASP A 105 -19.15 7.90 -7.21
C ASP A 105 -19.63 8.59 -5.91
N MET A 106 -19.23 9.85 -5.66
CA MET A 106 -19.70 10.62 -4.50
C MET A 106 -21.18 10.99 -4.61
N LYS A 107 -21.91 10.88 -3.50
CA LYS A 107 -23.30 11.37 -3.38
C LYS A 107 -23.43 12.85 -3.75
N ASP A 108 -22.42 13.65 -3.42
CA ASP A 108 -22.33 15.08 -3.76
C ASP A 108 -20.93 15.37 -4.33
N PRO A 109 -20.75 15.32 -5.68
CA PRO A 109 -19.47 15.53 -6.34
C PRO A 109 -18.87 16.93 -6.12
N GLN A 110 -19.66 17.93 -5.73
CA GLN A 110 -19.16 19.29 -5.47
C GLN A 110 -18.32 19.36 -4.19
N ARG A 111 -18.49 18.39 -3.27
CA ARG A 111 -17.72 18.31 -2.03
C ARG A 111 -16.38 17.59 -2.18
N PHE A 112 -16.02 17.14 -3.38
CA PHE A 112 -14.80 16.37 -3.62
C PHE A 112 -13.54 17.08 -3.13
N THR A 113 -13.40 18.39 -3.38
CA THR A 113 -12.24 19.17 -2.94
C THR A 113 -12.12 19.20 -1.42
N ALA A 114 -13.23 19.48 -0.72
CA ALA A 114 -13.24 19.49 0.75
C ALA A 114 -12.93 18.11 1.34
N ALA A 115 -13.50 17.05 0.75
CA ALA A 115 -13.23 15.67 1.16
C ALA A 115 -11.74 15.29 0.94
N SER A 116 -11.16 15.70 -0.19
CA SER A 116 -9.75 15.45 -0.52
C SER A 116 -8.81 16.17 0.43
N VAL A 117 -9.06 17.46 0.71
CA VAL A 117 -8.26 18.23 1.68
C VAL A 117 -8.31 17.59 3.06
N LEU A 118 -9.49 17.16 3.51
CA LEU A 118 -9.62 16.47 4.79
C LEU A 118 -8.84 15.15 4.81
N ALA A 119 -8.98 14.33 3.76
CA ALA A 119 -8.28 13.05 3.65
C ALA A 119 -6.76 13.21 3.71
N PHE A 120 -6.19 14.12 2.91
CA PHE A 120 -4.76 14.39 2.93
C PHE A 120 -4.27 15.00 4.25
N SER A 121 -5.09 15.82 4.90
CA SER A 121 -4.78 16.35 6.23
C SER A 121 -4.69 15.23 7.27
N ILE A 122 -5.61 14.25 7.23
CA ILE A 122 -5.57 13.08 8.11
C ILE A 122 -4.32 12.23 7.83
N VAL A 123 -3.98 11.99 6.56
CA VAL A 123 -2.77 11.25 6.19
C VAL A 123 -1.51 11.92 6.74
N LEU A 124 -1.38 13.25 6.63
CA LEU A 124 -0.26 14.00 7.20
C LEU A 124 -0.19 13.85 8.74
N LEU A 125 -1.33 13.91 9.43
CA LEU A 125 -1.40 13.72 10.87
C LEU A 125 -1.01 12.30 11.31
N LEU A 126 -1.18 11.30 10.45
CA LEU A 126 -0.70 9.93 10.70
C LEU A 126 0.80 9.80 10.39
N TYR A 127 1.27 10.38 9.29
CA TYR A 127 2.65 10.21 8.81
C TYR A 127 3.66 10.96 9.69
N ILE A 128 3.40 12.23 10.00
CA ILE A 128 4.39 13.09 10.69
C ILE A 128 4.83 12.49 12.04
N PRO A 129 3.93 12.09 12.96
CA PRO A 129 4.34 11.56 14.26
C PRO A 129 5.15 10.27 14.13
N ILE A 130 4.76 9.36 13.23
CA ILE A 130 5.44 8.08 13.03
C ILE A 130 6.82 8.29 12.42
N THR A 131 6.94 9.15 11.41
CA THR A 131 8.23 9.44 10.77
C THR A 131 9.19 10.12 11.75
N VAL A 132 8.71 11.11 12.52
CA VAL A 132 9.53 11.77 13.54
C VAL A 132 9.97 10.77 14.59
N LEU A 133 9.03 10.00 15.17
CA LEU A 133 9.32 9.02 16.21
C LEU A 133 10.27 7.92 15.71
N GLY A 134 10.05 7.39 14.52
CA GLY A 134 10.92 6.39 13.90
C GLY A 134 12.33 6.91 13.65
N TYR A 135 12.46 8.15 13.17
CA TYR A 135 13.77 8.74 12.91
C TYR A 135 14.56 8.99 14.20
N VAL A 136 13.94 9.52 15.25
CA VAL A 136 14.63 9.72 16.55
C VAL A 136 14.92 8.42 17.28
N THR A 137 14.12 7.37 17.05
CA THR A 137 14.30 6.07 17.72
C THR A 137 15.37 5.22 17.06
N TYR A 138 15.43 5.17 15.73
CA TYR A 138 16.32 4.25 15.00
C TYR A 138 17.49 4.93 14.29
N GLY A 139 17.41 6.23 13.97
CA GLY A 139 18.47 6.97 13.28
C GLY A 139 18.97 6.27 12.02
N ASN A 140 20.29 6.10 11.92
CA ASN A 140 20.98 5.39 10.83
C ASN A 140 20.64 3.89 10.69
N SER A 141 19.99 3.28 11.70
CA SER A 141 19.60 1.86 11.71
C SER A 141 18.17 1.63 11.22
N LEU A 142 17.48 2.70 10.78
CA LEU A 142 16.16 2.62 10.17
C LEU A 142 16.24 1.83 8.85
N GLN A 143 15.38 0.82 8.70
CA GLN A 143 15.27 0.03 7.48
C GLN A 143 14.28 0.69 6.49
N ASP A 144 14.29 0.23 5.23
CA ASP A 144 13.34 0.68 4.17
C ASP A 144 11.88 0.67 4.62
N SER A 145 11.52 -0.25 5.51
CA SER A 145 10.22 -0.27 6.20
C SER A 145 10.44 -0.11 7.70
N ILE A 146 9.79 0.89 8.30
CA ILE A 146 9.80 1.10 9.75
C ILE A 146 9.30 -0.12 10.52
N ILE A 147 8.41 -0.93 9.94
CA ILE A 147 7.90 -2.15 10.57
C ILE A 147 9.06 -3.11 10.86
N ASN A 148 10.02 -3.24 9.95
CA ASN A 148 11.15 -4.15 10.11
C ASN A 148 12.19 -3.64 11.12
N SER A 149 12.14 -2.36 11.49
CA SER A 149 13.01 -1.76 12.50
C SER A 149 12.53 -2.00 13.93
N ILE A 150 11.24 -2.27 14.13
CA ILE A 150 10.64 -2.53 15.46
C ILE A 150 11.25 -3.80 16.06
N GLN A 151 11.70 -3.77 17.30
CA GLN A 151 12.38 -4.91 17.95
C GLN A 151 11.41 -6.01 18.35
N SER A 152 10.15 -5.68 18.66
CA SER A 152 9.12 -6.65 19.04
C SER A 152 8.58 -7.43 17.85
N THR A 153 8.99 -8.71 17.73
CA THR A 153 8.61 -9.60 16.62
C THR A 153 7.09 -9.76 16.46
N TRP A 154 6.34 -9.82 17.57
CA TRP A 154 4.88 -9.92 17.52
C TRP A 154 4.24 -8.66 16.92
N ILE A 155 4.70 -7.47 17.32
CA ILE A 155 4.20 -6.20 16.79
C ILE A 155 4.54 -6.10 15.30
N GLN A 156 5.76 -6.47 14.90
CA GLN A 156 6.16 -6.53 13.49
C GLN A 156 5.21 -7.41 12.67
N GLN A 157 4.96 -8.64 13.13
CA GLN A 157 4.12 -9.61 12.42
C GLN A 157 2.66 -9.13 12.32
N ALA A 158 2.11 -8.59 13.40
CA ALA A 158 0.75 -8.07 13.43
C ALA A 158 0.57 -6.84 12.53
N ALA A 159 1.50 -5.87 12.58
CA ALA A 159 1.47 -4.69 11.70
C ALA A 159 1.57 -5.10 10.22
N ASN A 160 2.54 -5.98 9.91
CA ASN A 160 2.70 -6.54 8.58
C ASN A 160 1.45 -7.28 8.07
N PHE A 161 0.76 -8.02 8.94
CA PHE A 161 -0.49 -8.69 8.60
C PHE A 161 -1.60 -7.70 8.22
N PHE A 162 -1.78 -6.64 9.01
CA PHE A 162 -2.78 -5.61 8.70
C PHE A 162 -2.45 -4.81 7.43
N ILE A 163 -1.17 -4.48 7.20
CA ILE A 163 -0.72 -3.88 5.92
C ILE A 163 -0.97 -4.82 4.74
N ALA A 164 -0.72 -6.13 4.90
CA ALA A 164 -0.99 -7.09 3.83
C ALA A 164 -2.48 -7.10 3.44
N ILE A 165 -3.39 -7.10 4.42
CA ILE A 165 -4.84 -6.98 4.17
C ILE A 165 -5.15 -5.66 3.47
N HIS A 166 -4.61 -4.54 3.97
CA HIS A 166 -4.80 -3.24 3.35
C HIS A 166 -4.39 -3.25 1.88
N CYS A 167 -3.18 -3.71 1.55
CA CYS A 167 -2.66 -3.78 0.19
C CYS A 167 -3.52 -4.62 -0.76
N ILE A 168 -4.04 -5.76 -0.29
CA ILE A 168 -4.93 -6.63 -1.08
C ILE A 168 -6.23 -5.89 -1.43
N LEU A 169 -6.82 -5.20 -0.45
CA LEU A 169 -8.06 -4.44 -0.65
C LEU A 169 -7.84 -3.20 -1.51
N THR A 170 -6.77 -2.44 -1.29
CA THR A 170 -6.47 -1.24 -2.08
C THR A 170 -6.05 -1.56 -3.50
N LEU A 171 -5.33 -2.65 -3.75
CA LEU A 171 -5.01 -3.09 -5.10
C LEU A 171 -6.28 -3.33 -5.91
N THR A 172 -7.30 -3.93 -5.29
CA THR A 172 -8.62 -4.14 -5.93
C THR A 172 -9.27 -2.82 -6.33
N ILE A 173 -9.19 -1.80 -5.46
CA ILE A 173 -9.77 -0.47 -5.69
C ILE A 173 -9.02 0.26 -6.82
N VAL A 174 -7.69 0.24 -6.80
CA VAL A 174 -6.83 1.00 -7.74
C VAL A 174 -6.79 0.38 -9.14
N ILE A 175 -6.88 -0.95 -9.26
CA ILE A 175 -6.90 -1.64 -10.56
C ILE A 175 -8.17 -1.33 -11.37
N ASN A 176 -9.31 -1.07 -10.71
CA ASN A 176 -10.56 -0.88 -11.42
C ASN A 176 -10.58 0.34 -12.36
N PRO A 177 -10.21 1.56 -11.94
CA PRO A 177 -10.14 2.70 -12.86
C PRO A 177 -9.08 2.49 -13.95
N LEU A 178 -7.94 1.86 -13.64
CA LEU A 178 -6.95 1.48 -14.66
C LEU A 178 -7.56 0.56 -15.73
N ASN A 179 -8.32 -0.44 -15.32
CA ASN A 179 -9.03 -1.33 -16.24
C ASN A 179 -10.10 -0.57 -17.05
N GLN A 180 -10.83 0.36 -16.43
CA GLN A 180 -11.84 1.17 -17.12
C GLN A 180 -11.22 2.09 -18.19
N GLU A 181 -10.09 2.72 -17.90
CA GLU A 181 -9.36 3.55 -18.86
C GLU A 181 -8.89 2.74 -20.08
N VAL A 182 -8.37 1.53 -19.84
CA VAL A 182 -7.99 0.61 -20.92
C VAL A 182 -9.22 0.13 -21.69
N GLU A 183 -10.30 -0.27 -21.02
CA GLU A 183 -11.56 -0.67 -21.66
C GLU A 183 -12.12 0.44 -22.55
N HIS A 184 -12.06 1.70 -22.09
CA HIS A 184 -12.48 2.87 -22.84
C HIS A 184 -11.59 3.11 -24.07
N LYS A 185 -10.26 3.05 -23.91
CA LYS A 185 -9.30 3.22 -25.01
C LYS A 185 -9.48 2.18 -26.12
N PHE A 186 -9.79 0.93 -25.75
CA PHE A 186 -10.01 -0.17 -26.69
C PHE A 186 -11.48 -0.35 -27.11
N LYS A 187 -12.38 0.56 -26.70
CA LYS A 187 -13.83 0.53 -27.02
C LYS A 187 -14.50 -0.82 -26.71
N LEU A 188 -14.13 -1.43 -25.59
CA LEU A 188 -14.62 -2.75 -25.23
C LEU A 188 -16.09 -2.69 -24.74
N PRO A 189 -16.92 -3.68 -25.10
CA PRO A 189 -18.30 -3.73 -24.65
C PRO A 189 -18.37 -3.86 -23.12
N HIS A 190 -19.18 -3.03 -22.46
CA HIS A 190 -19.32 -2.95 -21.00
C HIS A 190 -19.96 -4.19 -20.33
N GLY A 191 -20.33 -5.22 -21.11
CA GLY A 191 -20.86 -6.49 -20.62
C GLY A 191 -19.80 -7.42 -20.02
N PHE A 192 -20.25 -8.50 -19.36
CA PHE A 192 -19.38 -9.63 -19.01
C PHE A 192 -19.07 -10.43 -20.28
N GLY A 193 -18.04 -10.03 -21.01
CA GLY A 193 -17.55 -10.72 -22.20
C GLY A 193 -16.17 -11.35 -21.99
N ILE A 194 -15.86 -12.40 -22.76
CA ILE A 194 -14.54 -13.06 -22.78
C ILE A 194 -13.42 -12.05 -23.05
N GLN A 195 -13.69 -11.03 -23.88
CA GLN A 195 -12.76 -9.93 -24.14
C GLN A 195 -12.40 -9.18 -22.86
N ARG A 196 -13.38 -8.80 -22.03
CA ARG A 196 -13.13 -8.09 -20.78
C ARG A 196 -12.27 -8.91 -19.81
N VAL A 197 -12.55 -10.21 -19.69
CA VAL A 197 -11.75 -11.13 -18.87
C VAL A 197 -10.32 -11.22 -19.38
N ALA A 198 -10.12 -11.33 -20.70
CA ALA A 198 -8.80 -11.38 -21.32
C ALA A 198 -7.98 -10.10 -21.04
N TYR A 199 -8.57 -8.91 -21.23
CA TYR A 199 -7.88 -7.64 -21.00
C TYR A 199 -7.54 -7.41 -19.52
N ARG A 200 -8.46 -7.68 -18.60
CA ARG A 200 -8.20 -7.57 -17.15
C ARG A 200 -7.16 -8.57 -16.66
N SER A 201 -7.18 -9.79 -17.20
CA SER A 201 -6.15 -10.80 -16.90
C SER A 201 -4.78 -10.41 -17.47
N GLY A 202 -4.75 -9.84 -18.68
CA GLY A 202 -3.54 -9.27 -19.28
C GLY A 202 -2.96 -8.13 -18.45
N MET A 203 -3.81 -7.24 -17.92
CA MET A 203 -3.40 -6.16 -17.02
C MET A 203 -2.78 -6.70 -15.73
N MET A 204 -3.44 -7.66 -15.08
CA MET A 204 -2.90 -8.31 -13.88
C MET A 204 -1.56 -9.01 -14.18
N ALA A 205 -1.45 -9.70 -15.31
CA ALA A 205 -0.20 -10.34 -15.73
C ALA A 205 0.93 -9.33 -15.94
N PHE A 206 0.63 -8.16 -16.51
CA PHE A 206 1.59 -7.08 -16.66
C PHE A 206 2.05 -6.52 -15.31
N ILE A 207 1.13 -6.30 -14.38
CA ILE A 207 1.45 -5.84 -13.01
C ILE A 207 2.35 -6.87 -12.29
N VAL A 208 2.03 -8.16 -12.40
CA VAL A 208 2.86 -9.24 -11.84
C VAL A 208 4.24 -9.25 -12.49
N PHE A 209 4.33 -9.14 -13.81
CA PHE A 209 5.60 -9.09 -14.53
C PHE A 209 6.47 -7.92 -14.07
N SER A 210 5.91 -6.71 -13.95
CA SER A 210 6.63 -5.55 -13.43
C SER A 210 7.10 -5.77 -11.99
N THR A 211 6.25 -6.36 -11.14
CA THR A 211 6.59 -6.64 -9.73
C THR A 211 7.72 -7.67 -9.60
N LEU A 212 7.72 -8.71 -10.46
CA LEU A 212 8.76 -9.73 -10.48
C LEU A 212 10.08 -9.21 -11.08
N SER A 213 10.01 -8.24 -11.99
CA SER A 213 11.18 -7.62 -12.62
C SER A 213 11.89 -6.64 -11.68
N PHE A 214 11.13 -5.92 -10.83
CA PHE A 214 11.64 -4.91 -9.91
C PHE A 214 11.22 -5.20 -8.46
N PRO A 215 11.86 -6.15 -7.77
CA PRO A 215 11.45 -6.57 -6.43
C PRO A 215 11.79 -5.56 -5.32
N LYS A 216 12.70 -4.60 -5.58
CA LYS A 216 13.08 -3.54 -4.64
C LYS A 216 12.54 -2.20 -5.13
N PHE A 217 11.53 -1.69 -4.45
CA PHE A 217 10.88 -0.42 -4.80
C PHE A 217 11.53 0.80 -4.16
N GLY A 218 12.37 0.65 -3.12
CA GLY A 218 12.97 1.78 -2.39
C GLY A 218 13.66 2.82 -3.27
N PRO A 219 14.50 2.42 -4.25
CA PRO A 219 15.13 3.38 -5.17
C PRO A 219 14.23 3.92 -6.30
N ILE A 220 13.01 3.37 -6.46
CA ILE A 220 12.12 3.62 -7.61
C ILE A 220 10.90 4.48 -7.20
N LEU A 221 10.58 4.50 -5.91
CA LEU A 221 9.51 5.30 -5.28
C LEU A 221 9.96 6.74 -5.03
#